data_AF-A0A816L4G8-F1
#
_entry.id   AF-A0A816L4G8-F1
#
_cell.length_a   1.000
_cell.length_b   1.000
_cell.length_c   1.000
_cell.angle_alpha   90.00
_cell.angle_beta   90.00
_cell.angle_gamma   90.00
#
_symmetry.space_group_name_H-M   'P 1'
#
loop_
_entity.id
_entity.type
_entity.pdbx_description
1 polymer ?
#
loop_
_entity_poly.entity_id
_entity_poly.type
_entity_poly.pdbx_seq_one_letter_code
_entity_poly.pdbx_strand_id
1 'polypeptide(L)'
;MSGCNSRFSVAVRKRLSKASLKMMVNLSLPGNRIPEWFSQSALTFSPQPSRELRGVILAVVVAINQDCIDDYLLPDVMEVQAQILKLDSPSYTHTLHLSGAPRTSDDQLHICRYPTLHPMVWKFRDGYTIQVVKREPPFKEGVELKMLGIHLVYEGDDDFKGEEHVLNETQLTVSQKLANFFRSFEEGEASSKSESA
;
A
#
# COMPACT_ATOMS: atom_id res chain seq x y z
N MET A 1 8.00 -6.35 -9.68
CA MET A 1 8.54 -7.60 -9.11
C MET A 1 7.36 -8.40 -8.57
N SER A 2 7.02 -9.53 -9.17
CA SER A 2 5.87 -10.37 -8.76
C SER A 2 6.33 -11.78 -8.37
N GLY A 3 5.66 -12.41 -7.39
CA GLY A 3 5.85 -13.82 -7.05
C GLY A 3 7.09 -14.17 -6.23
N CYS A 4 7.53 -13.31 -5.29
CA CYS A 4 8.69 -13.58 -4.46
C CYS A 4 8.34 -14.57 -3.34
N ASN A 5 9.07 -15.69 -3.24
CA ASN A 5 8.94 -16.62 -2.12
C ASN A 5 9.37 -15.96 -0.79
N SER A 6 8.91 -16.49 0.35
CA SER A 6 9.14 -15.90 1.68
C SER A 6 10.61 -15.74 2.07
N ARG A 7 11.53 -16.56 1.54
CA ARG A 7 12.97 -16.42 1.81
C ARG A 7 13.62 -15.28 1.00
N PHE A 8 13.26 -15.13 -0.28
CA PHE A 8 13.77 -14.02 -1.09
C PHE A 8 13.11 -12.70 -0.73
N SER A 9 11.88 -12.71 -0.21
CA SER A 9 11.17 -11.50 0.20
C SER A 9 11.91 -10.76 1.32
N VAL A 10 12.51 -11.47 2.29
CA VAL A 10 13.31 -10.88 3.38
C VAL A 10 14.55 -10.15 2.84
N ALA A 11 15.32 -10.81 1.96
CA ALA A 11 16.49 -10.20 1.34
C ALA A 11 16.15 -8.99 0.45
N VAL A 12 15.00 -9.05 -0.25
CA VAL A 12 14.47 -7.94 -1.03
C VAL A 12 14.06 -6.78 -0.13
N ARG A 13 13.30 -7.04 0.95
CA ARG A 13 12.84 -6.02 1.91
C ARG A 13 14.01 -5.24 2.50
N LYS A 14 15.12 -5.89 2.84
CA LYS A 14 16.36 -5.24 3.31
C LYS A 14 16.99 -4.28 2.30
N ARG A 15 16.82 -4.56 1.02
CA ARG A 15 17.39 -3.78 -0.09
C ARG A 15 16.45 -2.66 -0.56
N LEU A 16 15.23 -2.56 -0.03
CA LEU A 16 14.33 -1.46 -0.33
C LEU A 16 14.87 -0.17 0.30
N SER A 17 15.54 0.62 -0.54
CA SER A 17 16.07 1.91 -0.16
C SER A 17 14.96 2.97 -0.18
N LYS A 18 15.14 4.04 0.60
CA LYS A 18 14.32 5.26 0.52
C LYS A 18 14.19 5.76 -0.93
N ALA A 19 15.28 5.81 -1.69
CA ALA A 19 15.26 6.27 -3.07
C ALA A 19 14.37 5.40 -3.97
N SER A 20 14.44 4.08 -3.81
CA SER A 20 13.59 3.13 -4.55
C SER A 20 12.12 3.28 -4.17
N LEU A 21 11.81 3.41 -2.88
CA LEU A 21 10.45 3.59 -2.36
C LEU A 21 9.85 4.96 -2.69
N LYS A 22 10.69 5.96 -2.95
CA LYS A 22 10.24 7.27 -3.46
C LYS A 22 9.75 7.17 -4.91
N MET A 23 10.40 6.33 -5.72
CA MET A 23 10.14 6.20 -7.16
C MET A 23 9.20 5.04 -7.51
N MET A 24 8.78 4.23 -6.54
CA MET A 24 7.88 3.11 -6.81
C MET A 24 6.49 3.61 -7.21
N VAL A 25 5.85 2.87 -8.12
CA VAL A 25 4.43 3.05 -8.48
C VAL A 25 3.61 1.94 -7.84
N ASN A 26 4.10 0.69 -7.90
CA ASN A 26 3.50 -0.49 -7.29
C ASN A 26 4.59 -1.39 -6.69
N LEU A 27 4.34 -1.91 -5.50
CA LEU A 27 5.17 -2.93 -4.84
C LEU A 27 4.25 -4.01 -4.29
N SER A 28 4.65 -5.26 -4.50
CA SER A 28 3.90 -6.42 -4.06
C SER A 28 4.85 -7.42 -3.42
N LEU A 29 4.58 -7.81 -2.18
CA LEU A 29 5.40 -8.73 -1.40
C LEU A 29 4.48 -9.57 -0.51
N PRO A 30 4.87 -10.82 -0.16
CA PRO A 30 4.20 -11.54 0.93
C PRO A 30 4.07 -10.63 2.16
N GLY A 31 2.99 -10.71 2.92
CA GLY A 31 2.82 -9.89 4.12
C GLY A 31 1.36 -9.66 4.49
N ASN A 32 1.10 -9.68 5.80
CA ASN A 32 -0.24 -9.60 6.39
C ASN A 32 -0.45 -8.34 7.24
N ARG A 33 0.41 -7.33 7.09
CA ARG A 33 0.37 -6.09 7.87
C ARG A 33 0.60 -4.89 6.96
N ILE A 34 0.03 -3.77 7.36
CA ILE A 34 0.29 -2.44 6.81
C ILE A 34 0.94 -1.56 7.89
N PRO A 35 1.65 -0.47 7.54
CA PRO A 35 2.24 0.41 8.54
C PRO A 35 1.14 1.13 9.36
N GLU A 36 1.31 1.20 10.68
CA GLU A 36 0.30 1.75 11.60
C GLU A 36 -0.04 3.23 11.37
N TRP A 37 0.87 3.98 10.76
CA TRP A 37 0.68 5.38 10.40
C TRP A 37 -0.18 5.60 9.14
N PHE A 38 -0.65 4.53 8.49
CA PHE A 38 -1.70 4.62 7.48
C PHE A 38 -3.07 4.69 8.16
N SER A 39 -3.98 5.50 7.61
CA SER A 39 -5.38 5.46 8.01
C SER A 39 -6.02 4.17 7.52
N GLN A 40 -6.56 3.37 8.44
CA GLN A 40 -7.23 2.10 8.13
C GLN A 40 -8.70 2.25 7.74
N SER A 41 -9.18 3.49 7.66
CA SER A 41 -10.55 3.84 7.27
C SER A 41 -10.53 4.90 6.17
N ALA A 42 -11.72 5.17 5.63
CA ALA A 42 -11.94 6.28 4.72
C ALA A 42 -11.43 7.61 5.33
N LEU A 43 -10.87 8.48 4.48
CA LEU A 43 -10.30 9.76 4.87
C LEU A 43 -10.99 10.90 4.15
N THR A 44 -11.55 11.85 4.90
CA THR A 44 -12.02 13.11 4.35
C THR A 44 -10.85 14.06 4.17
N PHE A 45 -10.65 14.51 2.93
CA PHE A 45 -9.61 15.44 2.57
C PHE A 45 -9.97 16.86 2.98
N SER A 46 -9.01 17.52 3.62
CA SER A 46 -9.01 18.96 3.82
C SER A 46 -7.66 19.53 3.34
N PRO A 47 -7.65 20.63 2.58
CA PRO A 47 -6.42 21.24 2.10
C PRO A 47 -5.63 21.83 3.27
N GLN A 48 -4.31 21.66 3.26
CA GLN A 48 -3.43 22.28 4.25
C GLN A 48 -3.03 23.69 3.79
N PRO A 49 -3.02 24.71 4.66
CA PRO A 49 -2.77 26.11 4.27
C PRO A 49 -1.43 26.38 3.58
N SER A 50 -0.42 25.54 3.81
CA SER A 50 0.97 25.77 3.36
C SER A 50 1.62 24.55 2.71
N ARG A 51 0.86 23.46 2.50
CA ARG A 51 1.41 22.19 2.03
C ARG A 51 0.50 21.59 0.97
N GLU A 52 0.96 21.59 -0.26
CA GLU A 52 0.21 20.99 -1.37
C GLU A 52 0.19 19.47 -1.26
N LEU A 53 -0.91 18.84 -1.66
CA LEU A 53 -0.97 17.38 -1.81
C LEU A 53 -0.09 16.97 -3.00
N ARG A 54 0.98 16.22 -2.73
CA ARG A 54 1.96 15.74 -3.73
C ARG A 54 1.76 14.28 -4.10
N GLY A 55 0.98 13.53 -3.33
CA GLY A 55 0.71 12.14 -3.65
C GLY A 55 -0.27 11.46 -2.72
N VAL A 56 -0.64 10.24 -3.11
CA VAL A 56 -1.45 9.31 -2.30
C VAL A 56 -0.74 7.98 -2.31
N ILE A 57 -0.56 7.36 -1.14
CA ILE A 57 -0.08 5.99 -1.01
C ILE A 57 -1.22 5.17 -0.45
N LEU A 58 -1.52 4.07 -1.15
CA LEU A 58 -2.50 3.08 -0.74
C LEU A 58 -1.76 1.78 -0.41
N ALA A 59 -2.05 1.21 0.74
CA ALA A 59 -1.55 -0.10 1.14
C ALA A 59 -2.75 -1.04 1.30
N VAL A 60 -2.69 -2.24 0.75
CA VAL A 60 -3.74 -3.25 0.91
C VAL A 60 -3.14 -4.61 1.16
N VAL A 61 -3.78 -5.41 2.00
CA VAL A 61 -3.47 -6.82 2.17
C VAL A 61 -4.60 -7.61 1.52
N VAL A 62 -4.24 -8.44 0.55
CA VAL A 62 -5.19 -9.30 -0.15
C VAL A 62 -4.80 -10.76 0.03
N ALA A 63 -5.80 -11.62 0.09
CA ALA A 63 -5.65 -13.07 -0.01
C ALA A 63 -6.50 -13.56 -1.18
N ILE A 64 -6.06 -14.61 -1.87
CA ILE A 64 -6.85 -15.25 -2.91
C ILE A 64 -7.15 -16.67 -2.49
N ASN A 65 -8.44 -16.99 -2.40
CA ASN A 65 -8.90 -18.36 -2.24
C ASN A 65 -8.66 -19.13 -3.54
N GLN A 66 -7.71 -20.08 -3.50
CA GLN A 66 -7.32 -20.87 -4.67
C GLN A 66 -8.41 -21.82 -5.15
N ASP A 67 -9.32 -22.22 -4.26
CA ASP A 67 -10.42 -23.12 -4.58
C ASP A 67 -11.48 -22.46 -5.48
N CYS A 68 -11.45 -21.13 -5.58
CA CYS A 68 -12.36 -20.33 -6.41
C CYS A 68 -11.69 -19.79 -7.68
N ILE A 69 -10.43 -20.13 -7.95
CA ILE A 69 -9.68 -19.63 -9.10
C ILE A 69 -10.00 -20.48 -10.34
N ASP A 70 -10.70 -19.88 -11.30
CA ASP A 70 -10.77 -20.39 -12.67
C ASP A 70 -9.40 -20.25 -13.38
N ASP A 71 -9.12 -21.06 -14.41
CA ASP A 71 -7.81 -21.19 -15.09
C ASP A 71 -7.27 -19.89 -15.73
N TYR A 72 -8.08 -18.83 -15.74
CA TYR A 72 -7.69 -17.48 -16.18
C TYR A 72 -6.92 -16.72 -15.09
N LEU A 73 -5.60 -16.89 -15.09
CA LEU A 73 -4.67 -16.12 -14.28
C LEU A 73 -4.42 -14.74 -14.92
N LEU A 74 -5.21 -13.74 -14.53
CA LEU A 74 -4.83 -12.34 -14.76
C LEU A 74 -3.55 -12.02 -13.96
N PRO A 75 -2.61 -11.24 -14.52
CA PRO A 75 -1.37 -10.91 -13.84
C PRO A 75 -1.56 -10.02 -12.59
N ASP A 76 -2.71 -9.34 -12.51
CA ASP A 76 -3.10 -8.43 -11.45
C ASP A 76 -4.40 -8.85 -10.77
N VAL A 77 -4.52 -8.50 -9.48
CA VAL A 77 -5.79 -8.55 -8.74
C VAL A 77 -6.59 -7.27 -9.07
N MET A 78 -7.76 -7.42 -9.67
CA MET A 78 -8.60 -6.30 -10.18
C MET A 78 -9.81 -5.99 -9.29
N GLU A 79 -9.94 -6.72 -8.18
CA GLU A 79 -11.08 -6.73 -7.29
C GLU A 79 -11.00 -5.63 -6.22
N VAL A 80 -9.93 -4.83 -6.20
CA VAL A 80 -9.76 -3.74 -5.24
C VAL A 80 -9.76 -2.41 -5.96
N GLN A 81 -10.55 -1.48 -5.46
CA GLN A 81 -10.72 -0.14 -6.03
C GLN A 81 -10.49 0.93 -4.97
N ALA A 82 -9.96 2.06 -5.40
CA ALA A 82 -10.02 3.30 -4.64
C ALA A 82 -11.11 4.21 -5.24
N GLN A 83 -11.89 4.82 -4.36
CA GLN A 83 -12.97 5.72 -4.72
C GLN A 83 -12.78 7.06 -4.03
N ILE A 84 -13.02 8.14 -4.77
CA ILE A 84 -13.13 9.49 -4.24
C ILE A 84 -14.60 9.88 -4.27
N LEU A 85 -15.18 10.05 -3.09
CA LEU A 85 -16.58 10.35 -2.87
C LEU A 85 -16.81 11.86 -2.71
N LYS A 86 -17.88 12.35 -3.33
CA LYS A 86 -18.46 13.66 -3.09
C LYS A 86 -19.84 13.44 -2.48
N LEU A 87 -20.06 13.86 -1.23
CA LEU A 87 -21.33 13.63 -0.52
C LEU A 87 -21.76 12.15 -0.62
N ASP A 88 -20.84 11.24 -0.28
CA ASP A 88 -21.00 9.78 -0.32
C ASP A 88 -21.25 9.15 -1.71
N SER A 89 -21.27 9.96 -2.77
CA SER A 89 -21.41 9.48 -4.15
C SER A 89 -20.04 9.37 -4.84
N PRO A 90 -19.69 8.25 -5.49
CA PRO A 90 -18.42 8.11 -6.20
C PRO A 90 -18.28 9.14 -7.32
N SER A 91 -17.33 10.07 -7.16
CA SER A 91 -16.96 11.06 -8.18
C SER A 91 -15.84 10.57 -9.09
N TYR A 92 -15.02 9.64 -8.59
CA TYR A 92 -13.93 8.99 -9.30
C TYR A 92 -13.68 7.61 -8.70
N THR A 93 -13.50 6.61 -9.56
CA THR A 93 -13.18 5.23 -9.20
C THR A 93 -11.95 4.78 -9.97
N HIS A 94 -11.03 4.12 -9.30
CA HIS A 94 -9.79 3.61 -9.87
C HIS A 94 -9.51 2.21 -9.35
N THR A 95 -9.38 1.24 -10.25
CA THR A 95 -8.91 -0.10 -9.91
C THR A 95 -7.43 -0.06 -9.58
N LEU A 96 -7.02 -0.64 -8.45
CA LEU A 96 -5.62 -0.66 -8.04
C LEU A 96 -4.83 -1.63 -8.92
N HIS A 97 -3.60 -1.24 -9.28
CA HIS A 97 -2.69 -2.10 -10.05
C HIS A 97 -1.92 -3.04 -9.10
N LEU A 98 -2.62 -4.07 -8.63
CA LEU A 98 -2.11 -5.05 -7.67
C LEU A 98 -1.35 -6.18 -8.38
N SER A 99 -0.21 -5.84 -8.99
CA SER A 99 0.55 -6.80 -9.79
C SER A 99 1.20 -7.89 -8.99
N GLY A 100 1.20 -9.08 -9.56
CA GLY A 100 1.80 -10.26 -8.95
C GLY A 100 0.83 -10.96 -8.03
N ALA A 101 -0.23 -11.50 -8.62
CA ALA A 101 -1.22 -12.31 -7.94
C ALA A 101 -0.54 -13.38 -7.06
N PRO A 102 -0.96 -13.52 -5.79
CA PRO A 102 -0.45 -14.56 -4.93
C PRO A 102 -0.74 -15.92 -5.56
N ARG A 103 0.33 -16.70 -5.76
CA ARG A 103 0.26 -18.08 -6.26
C ARG A 103 -0.01 -19.09 -5.14
N THR A 104 -0.26 -18.59 -3.94
CA THR A 104 -0.65 -19.33 -2.75
C THR A 104 -1.87 -18.63 -2.14
N SER A 105 -2.52 -19.27 -1.17
CA SER A 105 -3.58 -18.63 -0.36
C SER A 105 -3.03 -17.68 0.71
N ASP A 106 -1.73 -17.37 0.68
CA ASP A 106 -1.07 -16.53 1.67
C ASP A 106 -1.40 -15.06 1.45
N ASP A 107 -1.37 -14.30 2.55
CA ASP A 107 -1.56 -12.87 2.55
C ASP A 107 -0.45 -12.15 1.78
N GLN A 108 -0.86 -11.22 0.92
CA GLN A 108 0.03 -10.40 0.13
C GLN A 108 -0.22 -8.92 0.38
N LEU A 109 0.85 -8.22 0.75
CA LEU A 109 0.88 -6.77 0.87
C LEU A 109 1.15 -6.16 -0.50
N HIS A 110 0.29 -5.24 -0.89
CA HIS A 110 0.48 -4.37 -2.04
C HIS A 110 0.52 -2.92 -1.59
N ILE A 111 1.48 -2.15 -2.12
CA ILE A 111 1.56 -0.70 -1.93
C ILE A 111 1.55 -0.04 -3.30
N CYS A 112 0.57 0.83 -3.53
CA CYS A 112 0.44 1.66 -4.73
C CYS A 112 0.70 3.12 -4.36
N ARG A 113 1.55 3.80 -5.13
CA ARG A 113 1.88 5.22 -4.92
C ARG A 113 1.50 6.02 -6.17
N TYR A 114 0.70 7.04 -5.95
CA TYR A 114 0.17 7.93 -6.99
C TYR A 114 0.79 9.32 -6.86
N PRO A 115 1.50 9.81 -7.90
CA PRO A 115 2.12 11.13 -7.89
C PRO A 115 1.11 12.26 -8.18
N THR A 116 1.52 13.52 -7.97
CA THR A 116 0.72 14.74 -8.14
C THR A 116 -0.13 14.79 -9.42
N LEU A 117 0.42 14.31 -10.55
CA LEU A 117 -0.26 14.37 -11.85
C LEU A 117 -1.29 13.25 -12.06
N HIS A 118 -1.38 12.29 -11.15
CA HIS A 118 -2.33 11.19 -11.25
C HIS A 118 -3.74 11.65 -10.83
N PRO A 119 -4.83 11.21 -11.51
CA PRO A 119 -6.21 11.57 -11.14
C PRO A 119 -6.59 11.30 -9.69
N MET A 120 -5.98 10.29 -9.07
CA MET A 120 -6.13 10.02 -7.63
C MET A 120 -5.75 11.22 -6.74
N VAL A 121 -4.89 12.12 -7.21
CA VAL A 121 -4.42 13.29 -6.46
C VAL A 121 -5.19 14.54 -6.88
N TRP A 122 -5.19 14.91 -8.17
CA TRP A 122 -5.75 16.20 -8.61
C TRP A 122 -7.29 16.26 -8.61
N LYS A 123 -7.98 15.12 -8.45
CA LYS A 123 -9.44 15.07 -8.27
C LYS A 123 -9.89 15.43 -6.85
N PHE A 124 -9.00 15.43 -5.86
CA PHE A 124 -9.38 15.84 -4.50
C PHE A 124 -9.88 17.28 -4.48
N ARG A 125 -10.93 17.48 -3.69
CA ARG A 125 -11.49 18.78 -3.34
C ARG A 125 -11.79 18.75 -1.86
N ASP A 126 -11.82 19.93 -1.25
CA ASP A 126 -12.17 20.04 0.17
C ASP A 126 -13.49 19.33 0.48
N GLY A 127 -13.49 18.54 1.56
CA GLY A 127 -14.62 17.71 1.98
C GLY A 127 -14.84 16.41 1.20
N TYR A 128 -14.00 16.07 0.22
CA TYR A 128 -14.13 14.79 -0.51
C TYR A 128 -13.49 13.67 0.31
N THR A 129 -14.09 12.47 0.25
CA THR A 129 -13.61 11.32 1.02
C THR A 129 -12.96 10.29 0.11
N ILE A 130 -11.77 9.82 0.44
CA ILE A 130 -11.16 8.65 -0.21
C ILE A 130 -11.41 7.39 0.59
N GLN A 131 -11.76 6.32 -0.11
CA GLN A 131 -11.90 4.98 0.48
C GLN A 131 -11.31 3.92 -0.45
N VAL A 132 -10.94 2.79 0.13
CA VAL A 132 -10.54 1.58 -0.60
C VAL A 132 -11.61 0.53 -0.35
N VAL A 133 -12.12 -0.06 -1.43
CA VAL A 133 -13.24 -1.00 -1.39
C VAL A 133 -12.97 -2.21 -2.25
N LYS A 134 -13.65 -3.32 -1.94
CA LYS A 134 -13.78 -4.42 -2.87
C LYS A 134 -14.74 -4.03 -3.99
N ARG A 135 -14.41 -4.41 -5.22
CA ARG A 135 -15.21 -4.17 -6.41
C ARG A 135 -16.50 -4.98 -6.36
N GLU A 136 -17.62 -4.32 -6.68
CA GLU A 136 -18.92 -4.96 -6.87
C GLU A 136 -19.52 -4.56 -8.24
N PRO A 137 -19.86 -5.52 -9.12
CA PRO A 137 -19.60 -6.96 -9.00
C PRO A 137 -18.10 -7.30 -9.17
N PRO A 138 -17.62 -8.39 -8.54
CA PRO A 138 -16.24 -8.84 -8.71
C PRO A 138 -15.98 -9.29 -10.15
N PHE A 139 -14.74 -9.10 -10.63
CA PHE A 139 -14.30 -9.73 -11.88
C PHE A 139 -13.95 -11.20 -11.65
N LYS A 140 -13.29 -11.48 -10.52
CA LYS A 140 -12.95 -12.82 -10.07
C LYS A 140 -13.42 -13.07 -8.64
N GLU A 141 -14.00 -14.24 -8.43
CA GLU A 141 -14.39 -14.69 -7.09
C GLU A 141 -13.18 -15.14 -6.26
N GLY A 142 -13.34 -15.15 -4.94
CA GLY A 142 -12.33 -15.64 -4.00
C GLY A 142 -11.24 -14.64 -3.61
N VAL A 143 -11.27 -13.39 -4.11
CA VAL A 143 -10.39 -12.34 -3.60
C VAL A 143 -10.95 -11.76 -2.30
N GLU A 144 -10.12 -11.75 -1.26
CA GLU A 144 -10.42 -11.16 0.04
C GLU A 144 -9.55 -9.92 0.26
N LEU A 145 -10.16 -8.78 0.61
CA LEU A 145 -9.48 -7.57 1.05
C LEU A 145 -9.44 -7.58 2.59
N LYS A 146 -8.29 -7.97 3.17
CA LYS A 146 -8.14 -8.16 4.61
C LYS A 146 -7.80 -6.88 5.36
N MET A 147 -6.93 -6.05 4.77
CA MET A 147 -6.54 -4.77 5.34
C MET A 147 -6.46 -3.71 4.25
N LEU A 148 -6.70 -2.47 4.65
CA LEU A 148 -6.52 -1.29 3.82
C LEU A 148 -5.83 -0.19 4.62
N GLY A 149 -5.07 0.64 3.92
CA GLY A 149 -4.37 1.78 4.47
C GLY A 149 -4.34 2.90 3.44
N ILE A 150 -4.62 4.12 3.88
CA ILE A 150 -4.53 5.34 3.07
C ILE A 150 -3.57 6.32 3.75
N HIS A 151 -2.62 6.84 2.97
CA HIS A 151 -1.74 7.92 3.42
C HIS A 151 -1.65 9.02 2.34
N LEU A 152 -1.92 10.25 2.75
CA LEU A 152 -1.78 11.44 1.92
C LEU A 152 -0.38 12.01 2.07
N VAL A 153 0.34 12.19 0.97
CA VAL A 153 1.71 12.72 0.95
C VAL A 153 1.64 14.19 0.58
N TYR A 154 2.02 15.07 1.50
CA TYR A 154 2.09 16.50 1.27
C TYR A 154 3.50 16.95 0.94
N GLU A 155 3.61 18.17 0.42
CA GLU A 155 4.90 18.84 0.23
C GLU A 155 5.71 18.84 1.53
N GLY A 156 7.00 18.49 1.43
CA GLY A 156 7.90 18.31 2.57
C GLY A 156 7.89 16.93 3.20
N ASP A 157 6.84 16.10 3.03
CA ASP A 157 6.77 14.77 3.66
C ASP A 157 7.79 13.77 3.10
N ASP A 158 8.27 14.00 1.88
CA ASP A 158 9.22 13.10 1.23
C ASP A 158 10.35 13.80 0.49
N ASP A 159 10.61 15.07 0.83
CA ASP A 159 11.53 15.94 0.09
C ASP A 159 12.91 16.10 0.72
N PHE A 160 13.11 15.64 1.96
CA PHE A 160 14.41 15.67 2.62
C PHE A 160 15.43 14.82 1.84
N LYS A 161 16.62 15.38 1.57
CA LYS A 161 17.68 14.72 0.79
C LYS A 161 18.88 14.29 1.63
N GLY A 162 18.96 14.71 2.89
CA GLY A 162 20.06 14.35 3.80
C GLY A 162 19.92 12.94 4.36
N GLU A 163 20.87 12.57 5.21
CA GLU A 163 20.80 11.33 5.96
C GLU A 163 19.82 11.43 7.13
N GLU A 164 18.97 10.42 7.30
CA GLU A 164 17.88 10.42 8.29
C GLU A 164 18.13 9.50 9.48
N HIS A 165 19.33 8.91 9.59
CA HIS A 165 19.65 7.96 10.66
C HIS A 165 19.67 8.59 12.06
N VAL A 166 19.74 9.93 12.13
CA VAL A 166 19.71 10.74 13.36
C VAL A 166 18.37 11.44 13.60
N LEU A 167 17.40 11.30 12.68
CA LEU A 167 16.11 11.97 12.82
C LEU A 167 15.14 11.15 13.67
N ASN A 168 14.26 11.85 14.39
CA ASN A 168 13.17 11.21 15.11
C ASN A 168 12.09 10.71 14.13
N GLU A 169 11.28 9.73 14.54
CA GLU A 169 10.25 9.12 13.67
C GLU A 169 9.29 10.13 13.05
N THR A 170 8.97 11.22 13.74
CA THR A 170 8.10 12.29 13.24
C THR A 170 8.72 13.12 12.13
N GLN A 171 10.05 13.13 12.03
CA GLN A 171 10.84 13.89 11.05
C GLN A 171 11.28 13.04 9.85
N LEU A 172 11.12 11.70 9.94
CA LEU A 172 11.46 10.80 8.85
C LEU A 172 10.56 11.04 7.64
N THR A 173 11.15 10.93 6.45
CA THR A 173 10.34 10.97 5.24
C THR A 173 9.45 9.75 5.11
N VAL A 174 8.36 9.89 4.36
CA VAL A 174 7.44 8.78 4.07
C VAL A 174 8.17 7.58 3.47
N SER A 175 9.10 7.80 2.53
CA SER A 175 9.89 6.70 1.95
C SER A 175 10.85 6.06 2.94
N GLN A 176 11.38 6.82 3.91
CA GLN A 176 12.22 6.27 4.97
C GLN A 176 11.38 5.48 6.00
N LYS A 177 10.19 5.96 6.36
CA LYS A 177 9.22 5.23 7.20
C LYS A 177 8.84 3.89 6.58
N LEU A 178 8.59 3.87 5.26
CA LEU A 178 8.34 2.63 4.53
C LEU A 178 9.58 1.70 4.56
N ALA A 179 10.79 2.23 4.37
CA ALA A 179 12.01 1.43 4.45
C ALA A 179 12.19 0.79 5.83
N ASN A 180 11.93 1.54 6.90
CA ASN A 180 12.00 1.05 8.28
C ASN A 180 10.94 -0.03 8.53
N PHE A 181 9.70 0.18 8.08
CA PHE A 181 8.64 -0.82 8.14
C PHE A 181 9.03 -2.13 7.46
N PHE A 182 9.62 -2.10 6.26
CA PHE A 182 10.04 -3.33 5.59
C PHE A 182 11.19 -4.05 6.31
N ARG A 183 12.04 -3.33 7.03
CA ARG A 183 13.10 -3.91 7.86
C ARG A 183 12.56 -4.56 9.14
N SER A 184 11.47 -4.06 9.71
CA SER A 184 10.91 -4.59 10.98
C SER A 184 10.24 -5.95 10.85
N PHE A 185 9.97 -6.45 9.63
CA PHE A 185 9.42 -7.79 9.44
C PHE A 185 10.32 -8.91 9.98
N GLU A 186 11.62 -8.65 10.22
CA GLU A 186 12.53 -9.65 10.78
C GLU A 186 12.39 -9.80 12.31
N GLU A 187 12.08 -8.73 13.04
CA GLU A 187 12.05 -8.73 14.52
C GLU A 187 10.92 -9.61 15.07
N GLY A 188 9.81 -9.72 14.34
CA GLY A 188 8.67 -10.58 14.72
C GLY A 188 8.76 -12.04 14.25
N GLU A 189 9.47 -12.33 13.16
CA GLU A 189 9.59 -13.70 12.60
C GLU A 189 10.73 -14.51 13.25
N ALA A 190 11.71 -13.85 13.87
CA ALA A 190 12.77 -14.52 14.63
C ALA A 190 12.28 -14.99 16.01
N SER A 191 11.30 -14.30 16.60
CA SER A 191 10.79 -14.61 17.95
C SER A 191 9.92 -15.88 18.01
N SER A 192 9.44 -16.39 16.87
CA SER A 192 8.57 -17.59 16.82
C SER A 192 9.32 -18.91 16.57
N LYS A 193 10.67 -18.90 16.55
CA LYS A 193 11.49 -20.09 16.28
C LYS A 193 12.35 -20.59 17.44
N SER A 194 12.22 -20.01 18.62
CA SER A 194 12.99 -20.42 19.80
C SER A 194 12.10 -20.97 20.90
N GLU A 195 11.30 -22.00 20.61
CA GLU A 195 10.71 -22.85 21.65
C GLU A 195 10.27 -24.19 21.04
N SER A 196 11.24 -25.06 20.81
CA SER A 196 11.08 -26.51 20.66
C SER A 196 12.44 -27.14 20.93
N ALA A 197 12.75 -27.32 22.22
CA ALA A 197 13.84 -28.17 22.69
C ALA A 197 13.32 -29.61 22.85
#